data_AF-A0A669Q4F2-F1
#
_entry.id   AF-A0A669Q4F2-F1
#
_cell.length_a   1.000
_cell.length_b   1.000
_cell.length_c   1.000
_cell.angle_alpha   90.00
_cell.angle_beta   90.00
_cell.angle_gamma   90.00
#
_symmetry.space_group_name_H-M   'P 1'
#
loop_
_entity.id
_entity.type
_entity.pdbx_description
1 polymer ?
#
loop_
_entity_poly.entity_id
_entity_poly.type
_entity_poly.pdbx_seq_one_letter_code
_entity_poly.pdbx_strand_id
1 'polypeptide(L)'
;MSSGKCLGNVVSDGRLVQNAHGLQNAQFGIRRDGSMVFGYLSEEDVLDQANPFVQLVSGVVWLLRDGEVYINQSQIAECDETQTTGTFEKFINVISARTAVGHDSQGQLVLVHVDGQTESRGINLWEMAEFLKQQGIINAINLDGGGSATLVLNGTLASYPSEHCSFDNMWRCPRSISTIVCVHEPACEPADCSGHGDCVQGQCHCAGDFWRGPACDTLDCGPSNCSLHGTCTASGCLCEAGWVGSNCSEACVSGFYGNACSQKCQCQNGGTCDPVNGACSCPAGYYGTSCEHACPMGRYGPNCQQLCACEHSCPCNPQTGSCNITYELAIQDQLNKAWRCLASPDKEKSNEKFSLSESSSARGTAALSQLGNEWRRQQDLTEPQIGLTTPQPAQSSQHQAALPQLHRVPAALSASCCWNCLSIMGVAAMRELGLCSLFQAAQHPEHLSWKLDVLLEHILAQCI
;
A
#
# COMPACT_ATOMS: atom_id res chain seq x y z
N MET A 1 -21.77 -23.71 34.72
CA MET A 1 -20.75 -24.08 35.72
C MET A 1 -20.46 -22.85 36.59
N SER A 2 -20.08 -23.00 37.87
CA SER A 2 -19.95 -21.88 38.82
C SER A 2 -18.52 -21.32 38.98
N SER A 3 -17.51 -21.94 38.35
CA SER A 3 -16.08 -21.65 38.58
C SER A 3 -15.34 -21.00 37.41
N GLY A 4 -15.96 -20.91 36.22
CA GLY A 4 -15.36 -20.32 35.02
C GLY A 4 -14.13 -21.05 34.45
N LYS A 5 -13.74 -22.21 34.99
CA LYS A 5 -12.54 -22.95 34.58
C LYS A 5 -12.73 -23.65 33.22
N CYS A 6 -11.67 -23.64 32.41
CA CYS A 6 -11.52 -24.52 31.25
C CYS A 6 -11.54 -25.99 31.67
N LEU A 7 -11.93 -26.88 30.76
CA LEU A 7 -11.95 -28.34 30.95
C LEU A 7 -11.33 -29.05 29.75
N GLY A 8 -10.81 -30.26 29.96
CA GLY A 8 -10.09 -31.02 28.94
C GLY A 8 -8.71 -30.44 28.61
N ASN A 9 -8.09 -30.98 27.56
CA ASN A 9 -6.82 -30.47 27.03
C ASN A 9 -7.08 -29.23 26.16
N VAL A 10 -6.24 -28.21 26.34
CA VAL A 10 -6.24 -26.97 25.55
C VAL A 10 -4.80 -26.58 25.21
N VAL A 11 -4.49 -26.51 23.92
CA VAL A 11 -3.28 -25.88 23.37
C VAL A 11 -3.72 -24.75 22.46
N SER A 12 -3.17 -23.56 22.68
CA SER A 12 -3.38 -22.37 21.85
C SER A 12 -2.03 -21.94 21.31
N ASP A 13 -1.85 -21.94 19.99
CA ASP A 13 -0.70 -21.35 19.31
C ASP A 13 0.65 -21.93 19.77
N GLY A 14 0.68 -23.26 19.97
CA GLY A 14 1.81 -24.04 20.49
C GLY A 14 2.02 -23.95 22.00
N ARG A 15 1.24 -23.15 22.74
CA ARG A 15 1.27 -23.07 24.20
C ARG A 15 0.21 -23.97 24.81
N LEU A 16 0.64 -24.95 25.61
CA LEU A 16 -0.26 -25.73 26.49
C LEU A 16 -0.87 -24.80 27.55
N VAL A 17 -2.20 -24.65 27.51
CA VAL A 17 -2.98 -23.78 28.42
C VAL A 17 -3.61 -24.59 29.55
N GLN A 18 -4.15 -25.78 29.22
CA GLN A 18 -4.76 -26.70 30.18
C GLN A 18 -4.42 -28.14 29.79
N ASN A 19 -4.09 -28.96 30.78
CA ASN A 19 -3.93 -30.41 30.65
C ASN A 19 -5.07 -31.10 31.43
N ALA A 20 -5.61 -32.18 30.87
CA ALA A 20 -6.68 -32.98 31.45
C ALA A 20 -6.19 -34.15 32.31
N HIS A 21 -4.87 -34.38 32.38
CA HIS A 21 -4.21 -35.45 33.13
C HIS A 21 -4.79 -36.84 32.84
N GLY A 22 -4.94 -37.14 31.55
CA GLY A 22 -5.43 -38.42 31.04
C GLY A 22 -6.95 -38.58 30.97
N LEU A 23 -7.76 -37.58 31.32
CA LEU A 23 -9.23 -37.64 31.15
C LEU A 23 -9.61 -37.95 29.69
N GLN A 24 -10.36 -39.04 29.50
CA GLN A 24 -10.73 -39.54 28.17
C GLN A 24 -12.02 -38.88 27.65
N ASN A 25 -11.85 -37.72 27.03
CA ASN A 25 -12.85 -37.03 26.20
C ASN A 25 -12.42 -37.05 24.73
N ALA A 26 -13.36 -36.91 23.79
CA ALA A 26 -13.02 -36.73 22.38
C ALA A 26 -12.31 -35.40 22.13
N GLN A 27 -11.23 -35.40 21.34
CA GLN A 27 -10.35 -34.25 21.11
C GLN A 27 -10.13 -34.00 19.62
N PHE A 28 -9.87 -32.74 19.28
CA PHE A 28 -9.43 -32.29 17.97
C PHE A 28 -8.18 -31.43 18.13
N GLY A 29 -7.13 -31.70 17.37
CA GLY A 29 -5.94 -30.86 17.35
C GLY A 29 -5.22 -30.88 16.01
N ILE A 30 -4.35 -29.88 15.83
CA ILE A 30 -3.46 -29.73 14.68
C ILE A 30 -2.02 -29.83 15.20
N ARG A 31 -1.23 -30.70 14.58
CA ARG A 31 0.20 -30.93 14.86
C ARG A 31 1.07 -29.92 14.09
N ARG A 32 2.34 -29.75 14.48
CA ARG A 32 3.28 -28.80 13.85
C ARG A 32 3.50 -29.06 12.35
N ASP A 33 3.40 -30.31 11.90
CA ASP A 33 3.47 -30.68 10.47
C ASP A 33 2.16 -30.45 9.69
N GLY A 34 1.15 -29.85 10.33
CA GLY A 34 -0.18 -29.62 9.74
C GLY A 34 -1.12 -30.82 9.79
N SER A 35 -0.69 -31.97 10.34
CA SER A 35 -1.58 -33.12 10.46
C SER A 35 -2.70 -32.88 11.48
N MET A 36 -3.95 -33.12 11.06
CA MET A 36 -5.13 -33.05 11.92
C MET A 36 -5.33 -34.38 12.65
N VAL A 37 -5.59 -34.31 13.95
CA VAL A 37 -5.79 -35.46 14.83
C VAL A 37 -7.17 -35.36 15.48
N PHE A 38 -7.93 -36.46 15.41
CA PHE A 38 -9.25 -36.60 16.01
C PHE A 38 -9.33 -37.88 16.86
N GLY A 39 -10.00 -37.80 18.01
CA GLY A 39 -10.31 -38.96 18.84
C GLY A 39 -9.79 -38.86 20.27
N TYR A 40 -9.33 -39.98 20.82
CA TYR A 40 -8.86 -40.10 22.21
C TYR A 40 -7.33 -40.08 22.26
N LEU A 41 -6.78 -39.31 23.20
CA LEU A 41 -5.34 -39.11 23.37
C LEU A 41 -4.94 -39.42 24.82
N SER A 42 -3.75 -39.99 25.00
CA SER A 42 -3.09 -40.09 26.30
C SER A 42 -2.43 -38.77 26.69
N GLU A 43 -2.00 -38.64 27.95
CA GLU A 43 -1.18 -37.50 28.37
C GLU A 43 0.21 -37.49 27.68
N GLU A 44 0.73 -38.65 27.27
CA GLU A 44 1.97 -38.75 26.49
C GLU A 44 1.80 -38.22 25.05
N ASP A 45 0.70 -38.56 24.37
CA ASP A 45 0.39 -38.06 23.02
C ASP A 45 0.29 -36.53 22.95
N VAL A 46 -0.21 -35.91 24.04
CA VAL A 46 -0.42 -34.47 24.19
C VAL A 46 0.87 -33.72 24.53
N LEU A 47 1.81 -34.39 25.21
CA LEU A 47 3.10 -33.84 25.64
C LEU A 47 4.26 -34.18 24.69
N ASP A 48 4.00 -34.86 23.58
CA ASP A 48 4.98 -35.17 22.54
C ASP A 48 5.69 -33.89 22.03
N GLN A 49 7.02 -33.92 22.04
CA GLN A 49 7.89 -32.82 21.62
C GLN A 49 8.47 -33.00 20.21
N ALA A 50 8.35 -34.18 19.59
CA ALA A 50 8.87 -34.46 18.26
C ALA A 50 8.00 -33.80 17.19
N ASN A 51 6.68 -33.98 17.26
CA ASN A 51 5.70 -33.25 16.46
C ASN A 51 4.59 -32.69 17.36
N PRO A 52 4.84 -31.62 18.13
CA PRO A 52 3.88 -31.15 19.14
C PRO A 52 2.61 -30.60 18.49
N PHE A 53 1.51 -30.61 19.26
CA PHE A 53 0.31 -29.87 18.91
C PHE A 53 0.58 -28.35 18.85
N VAL A 54 0.11 -27.70 17.80
CA VAL A 54 0.04 -26.23 17.70
C VAL A 54 -1.34 -25.71 18.08
N GLN A 55 -2.39 -26.49 17.87
CA GLN A 55 -3.74 -26.23 18.39
C GLN A 55 -4.32 -27.54 18.93
N LEU A 56 -5.05 -27.50 20.05
CA LEU A 56 -5.75 -28.66 20.63
C LEU A 56 -6.95 -28.19 21.45
N VAL A 57 -8.10 -28.82 21.26
CA VAL A 57 -9.33 -28.59 22.03
C VAL A 57 -10.04 -29.91 22.32
N SER A 58 -10.65 -30.00 23.50
CA SER A 58 -11.46 -31.16 23.91
C SER A 58 -12.95 -30.86 23.79
N GLY A 59 -13.70 -31.82 23.29
CA GLY A 59 -15.16 -31.82 23.22
C GLY A 59 -15.77 -32.91 24.11
N VAL A 60 -16.94 -33.40 23.70
CA VAL A 60 -17.63 -34.56 24.29
C VAL A 60 -18.35 -35.30 23.17
N VAL A 61 -18.17 -36.62 23.05
CA VAL A 61 -18.63 -37.50 21.96
C VAL A 61 -17.86 -37.32 20.65
N TRP A 62 -17.18 -38.39 20.24
CA TRP A 62 -16.65 -38.58 18.89
C TRP A 62 -17.81 -39.00 17.96
N LEU A 63 -18.27 -38.08 17.10
CA LEU A 63 -19.47 -38.24 16.26
C LEU A 63 -19.21 -39.20 15.09
N LEU A 64 -18.16 -38.93 14.33
CA LEU A 64 -17.75 -39.68 13.15
C LEU A 64 -16.30 -40.10 13.26
N ARG A 65 -16.03 -41.37 12.96
CA ARG A 65 -14.70 -41.94 12.82
C ARG A 65 -14.59 -42.65 11.47
N ASP A 66 -13.56 -42.33 10.70
CA ASP A 66 -13.23 -43.00 9.43
C ASP A 66 -14.44 -43.06 8.44
N GLY A 67 -15.32 -42.06 8.49
CA GLY A 67 -16.56 -41.94 7.71
C GLY A 67 -17.82 -42.58 8.33
N GLU A 68 -17.71 -43.18 9.52
CA GLU A 68 -18.78 -43.95 10.17
C GLU A 68 -19.18 -43.42 11.56
N VAL A 69 -20.45 -43.63 11.96
CA VAL A 69 -21.00 -43.09 13.21
C VAL A 69 -20.43 -43.81 14.44
N TYR A 70 -19.85 -43.03 15.36
CA TYR A 70 -19.01 -43.54 16.46
C TYR A 70 -19.57 -43.24 17.87
N ILE A 71 -20.84 -42.83 17.95
CA ILE A 71 -21.51 -42.41 19.20
C ILE A 71 -21.69 -43.57 20.20
N ASN A 72 -21.90 -44.81 19.74
CA ASN A 72 -22.01 -45.98 20.63
C ASN A 72 -20.67 -46.32 21.31
N GLN A 73 -19.57 -46.14 20.59
CA GLN A 73 -18.22 -46.36 21.06
C GLN A 73 -17.81 -45.22 22.02
N SER A 74 -18.21 -43.99 21.71
CA SER A 74 -18.02 -42.82 22.58
C SER A 74 -18.70 -42.98 23.94
N GLN A 75 -19.90 -43.55 23.99
CA GLN A 75 -20.60 -43.87 25.24
C GLN A 75 -19.85 -44.87 26.14
N ILE A 76 -18.96 -45.68 25.57
CA ILE A 76 -18.14 -46.63 26.32
C ILE A 76 -16.81 -45.97 26.75
N ALA A 77 -16.28 -45.04 25.96
CA ALA A 77 -14.99 -44.40 26.21
C ALA A 77 -15.05 -43.18 27.16
N GLU A 78 -16.10 -42.37 27.09
CA GLU A 78 -16.18 -41.04 27.74
C GLU A 78 -17.09 -41.01 28.98
N CYS A 79 -17.34 -42.18 29.59
CA CYS A 79 -18.43 -42.37 30.53
C CYS A 79 -18.03 -42.11 32.00
N ASP A 80 -18.23 -40.88 32.46
CA ASP A 80 -18.31 -40.53 33.89
C ASP A 80 -19.27 -39.32 34.14
N GLU A 81 -19.68 -39.07 35.39
CA GLU A 81 -20.87 -38.30 35.82
C GLU A 81 -20.89 -36.76 35.56
N THR A 82 -20.21 -36.27 34.53
CA THR A 82 -19.85 -34.83 34.40
C THR A 82 -20.89 -33.91 33.72
N GLN A 83 -21.99 -34.43 33.17
CA GLN A 83 -22.85 -33.67 32.25
C GLN A 83 -24.00 -32.89 32.90
N THR A 84 -24.13 -31.60 32.55
CA THR A 84 -25.12 -30.69 33.15
C THR A 84 -26.57 -30.96 32.74
N THR A 85 -26.81 -31.76 31.69
CA THR A 85 -28.15 -32.15 31.22
C THR A 85 -28.75 -33.35 31.95
N GLY A 86 -28.01 -34.00 32.85
CA GLY A 86 -28.36 -35.27 33.47
C GLY A 86 -27.47 -36.41 32.96
N THR A 87 -28.06 -37.58 32.68
CA THR A 87 -27.30 -38.75 32.18
C THR A 87 -26.65 -38.48 30.82
N PHE A 88 -25.54 -39.17 30.55
CA PHE A 88 -24.84 -39.10 29.27
C PHE A 88 -25.72 -39.52 28.08
N GLU A 89 -26.58 -40.54 28.27
CA GLU A 89 -27.61 -40.93 27.30
C GLU A 89 -28.59 -39.78 26.99
N LYS A 90 -29.03 -39.02 28.01
CA LYS A 90 -29.87 -37.84 27.79
C LYS A 90 -29.09 -36.74 27.04
N PHE A 91 -27.81 -36.52 27.35
CA PHE A 91 -26.97 -35.57 26.62
C PHE A 91 -26.89 -35.88 25.13
N ILE A 92 -26.80 -37.16 24.74
CA ILE A 92 -26.76 -37.61 23.35
C ILE A 92 -28.12 -37.44 22.67
N ASN A 93 -29.18 -37.95 23.28
CA ASN A 93 -30.49 -38.11 22.65
C ASN A 93 -31.37 -36.84 22.68
N VAL A 94 -31.05 -35.84 23.53
CA VAL A 94 -31.82 -34.60 23.60
C VAL A 94 -31.54 -33.68 22.41
N ILE A 95 -32.58 -33.17 21.76
CA ILE A 95 -32.44 -32.09 20.78
C ILE A 95 -32.00 -30.79 21.47
N SER A 96 -31.03 -30.09 20.89
CA SER A 96 -30.57 -28.76 21.35
C SER A 96 -29.83 -28.02 20.24
N ALA A 97 -29.34 -26.82 20.53
CA ALA A 97 -28.29 -26.21 19.72
C ALA A 97 -26.99 -27.01 19.86
N ARG A 98 -26.22 -27.18 18.79
CA ARG A 98 -25.01 -28.03 18.75
C ARG A 98 -23.90 -27.37 17.94
N THR A 99 -22.65 -27.61 18.34
CA THR A 99 -21.48 -27.26 17.52
C THR A 99 -20.56 -28.47 17.37
N ALA A 100 -19.86 -28.56 16.25
CA ALA A 100 -18.95 -29.66 15.94
C ALA A 100 -17.77 -29.18 15.09
N VAL A 101 -16.64 -29.89 15.20
CA VAL A 101 -15.47 -29.74 14.34
C VAL A 101 -15.11 -31.08 13.73
N GLY A 102 -14.77 -31.08 12.44
CA GLY A 102 -14.40 -32.27 11.68
C GLY A 102 -13.56 -31.94 10.45
N HIS A 103 -13.30 -32.93 9.60
CA HIS A 103 -12.64 -32.70 8.31
C HIS A 103 -13.22 -33.56 7.18
N ASP A 104 -13.07 -33.07 5.95
CA ASP A 104 -13.48 -33.80 4.74
C ASP A 104 -12.37 -34.73 4.19
N SER A 105 -12.64 -35.38 3.06
CA SER A 105 -11.69 -36.26 2.36
C SER A 105 -10.55 -35.53 1.63
N GLN A 106 -10.61 -34.20 1.50
CA GLN A 106 -9.56 -33.36 0.92
C GLN A 106 -8.59 -32.80 1.99
N GLY A 107 -8.92 -32.96 3.27
CA GLY A 107 -8.16 -32.39 4.39
C GLY A 107 -8.57 -30.96 4.73
N GLN A 108 -9.75 -30.50 4.30
CA GLN A 108 -10.30 -29.22 4.73
C GLN A 108 -10.93 -29.36 6.12
N LEU A 109 -10.64 -28.39 7.00
CA LEU A 109 -11.27 -28.27 8.31
C LEU A 109 -12.72 -27.79 8.14
N VAL A 110 -13.66 -28.45 8.79
CA VAL A 110 -15.09 -28.14 8.73
C VAL A 110 -15.61 -27.82 10.12
N LEU A 111 -16.20 -26.64 10.27
CA LEU A 111 -16.91 -26.21 11.48
C LEU A 111 -18.41 -26.20 11.20
N VAL A 112 -19.19 -26.81 12.10
CA VAL A 112 -20.65 -26.86 12.00
C VAL A 112 -21.30 -26.30 13.25
N HIS A 113 -22.26 -25.39 13.05
CA HIS A 113 -23.10 -24.78 14.08
C HIS A 113 -24.57 -24.99 13.70
N VAL A 114 -25.39 -25.44 14.66
CA VAL A 114 -26.83 -25.61 14.48
C VAL A 114 -27.55 -24.91 15.63
N ASP A 115 -28.36 -23.90 15.30
CA ASP A 115 -29.22 -23.21 16.27
C ASP A 115 -30.32 -24.12 16.82
N GLY A 116 -30.68 -23.88 18.08
CA GLY A 116 -31.65 -24.72 18.77
C GLY A 116 -31.96 -24.23 20.18
N GLN A 117 -32.51 -25.13 20.98
CA GLN A 117 -32.81 -24.93 22.40
C GLN A 117 -33.14 -26.30 23.01
N THR A 118 -32.49 -26.65 24.12
CA THR A 118 -32.62 -27.97 24.76
C THR A 118 -34.08 -28.35 24.99
N GLU A 119 -34.45 -29.57 24.61
CA GLU A 119 -35.82 -30.15 24.68
C GLU A 119 -36.87 -29.45 23.78
N SER A 120 -36.46 -28.54 22.87
CA SER A 120 -37.41 -27.74 22.08
C SER A 120 -37.05 -27.56 20.60
N ARG A 121 -35.79 -27.30 20.25
CA ARG A 121 -35.34 -26.95 18.88
C ARG A 121 -33.89 -27.40 18.64
N GLY A 122 -33.49 -27.48 17.37
CA GLY A 122 -32.17 -27.96 16.96
C GLY A 122 -32.18 -29.48 16.83
N ILE A 123 -31.04 -30.12 17.07
CA ILE A 123 -30.81 -31.54 16.79
C ILE A 123 -30.14 -32.30 17.95
N ASN A 124 -30.30 -33.61 17.95
CA ASN A 124 -29.56 -34.55 18.80
C ASN A 124 -28.24 -34.97 18.13
N LEU A 125 -27.39 -35.75 18.82
CA LEU A 125 -26.08 -36.10 18.29
C LEU A 125 -26.10 -37.13 17.14
N TRP A 126 -27.11 -38.01 17.08
CA TRP A 126 -27.30 -38.94 15.96
C TRP A 126 -27.63 -38.20 14.66
N GLU A 127 -28.56 -37.24 14.75
CA GLU A 127 -28.94 -36.35 13.65
C GLU A 127 -27.73 -35.53 13.15
N MET A 128 -26.89 -35.04 14.07
CA MET A 128 -25.64 -34.34 13.71
C MET A 128 -24.64 -35.27 13.00
N ALA A 129 -24.41 -36.48 13.52
CA ALA A 129 -23.48 -37.43 12.91
C ALA A 129 -23.93 -37.89 11.52
N GLU A 130 -25.21 -38.22 11.35
CA GLU A 130 -25.77 -38.57 10.04
C GLU A 130 -25.74 -37.40 9.04
N PHE A 131 -26.01 -36.16 9.50
CA PHE A 131 -25.86 -34.97 8.67
C PHE A 131 -24.41 -34.79 8.18
N LEU A 132 -23.43 -34.85 9.10
CA LEU A 132 -22.01 -34.75 8.78
C LEU A 132 -21.56 -35.86 7.82
N LYS A 133 -22.03 -37.09 8.02
CA LYS A 133 -21.73 -38.23 7.15
C LYS A 133 -22.26 -38.01 5.74
N GLN A 134 -23.47 -37.46 5.61
CA GLN A 134 -24.07 -37.10 4.32
C GLN A 134 -23.36 -35.93 3.63
N GLN A 135 -22.63 -35.06 4.37
CA GLN A 135 -21.73 -34.05 3.79
C GLN A 135 -20.34 -34.60 3.42
N GLY A 136 -20.05 -35.88 3.65
CA GLY A 136 -18.75 -36.49 3.31
C GLY A 136 -17.63 -36.24 4.33
N ILE A 137 -17.98 -35.89 5.56
CA ILE A 137 -17.03 -35.68 6.66
C ILE A 137 -16.49 -37.03 7.16
N ILE A 138 -15.17 -37.12 7.36
CA ILE A 138 -14.47 -38.37 7.68
C ILE A 138 -14.33 -38.56 9.19
N ASN A 139 -13.75 -37.58 9.90
CA ASN A 139 -13.74 -37.56 11.36
C ASN A 139 -14.38 -36.27 11.87
N ALA A 140 -15.14 -36.35 12.97
CA ALA A 140 -15.73 -35.18 13.63
C ALA A 140 -16.03 -35.43 15.12
N ILE A 141 -15.88 -34.41 15.96
CA ILE A 141 -16.26 -34.43 17.39
C ILE A 141 -17.33 -33.37 17.68
N ASN A 142 -18.18 -33.61 18.68
CA ASN A 142 -19.10 -32.60 19.20
C ASN A 142 -18.39 -31.70 20.23
N LEU A 143 -18.63 -30.40 20.15
CA LEU A 143 -18.13 -29.37 21.07
C LEU A 143 -19.27 -28.89 22.00
N ASP A 144 -19.12 -27.74 22.67
CA ASP A 144 -20.16 -27.21 23.57
C ASP A 144 -21.42 -26.75 22.79
N GLY A 145 -22.57 -26.75 23.47
CA GLY A 145 -23.89 -26.61 22.85
C GLY A 145 -24.91 -25.87 23.71
N GLY A 146 -26.18 -26.00 23.35
CA GLY A 146 -27.29 -25.29 24.00
C GLY A 146 -27.05 -23.79 24.04
N GLY A 147 -26.97 -23.22 25.24
CA GLY A 147 -26.73 -21.78 25.42
C GLY A 147 -25.35 -21.29 24.96
N SER A 148 -24.36 -22.18 24.84
CA SER A 148 -23.00 -21.83 24.40
C SER A 148 -22.87 -21.73 22.87
N ALA A 149 -23.75 -22.41 22.12
CA ALA A 149 -23.65 -22.50 20.66
C ALA A 149 -23.80 -21.11 20.01
N THR A 150 -22.71 -20.60 19.44
CA THR A 150 -22.60 -19.22 18.97
C THR A 150 -21.75 -19.16 17.70
N LEU A 151 -22.29 -18.58 16.63
CA LEU A 151 -21.51 -18.27 15.41
C LEU A 151 -21.24 -16.77 15.35
N VAL A 152 -19.98 -16.39 15.12
CA VAL A 152 -19.55 -15.01 14.90
C VAL A 152 -18.89 -14.95 13.53
N LEU A 153 -19.35 -14.02 12.68
CA LEU A 153 -18.76 -13.74 11.36
C LEU A 153 -18.24 -12.30 11.37
N ASN A 154 -16.96 -12.12 11.06
CA ASN A 154 -16.27 -10.82 11.02
C ASN A 154 -16.57 -9.95 12.27
N GLY A 155 -16.45 -10.55 13.47
CA GLY A 155 -16.70 -9.91 14.76
C GLY A 155 -18.18 -9.67 15.12
N THR A 156 -19.14 -10.03 14.24
CA THR A 156 -20.58 -9.83 14.46
C THR A 156 -21.30 -11.16 14.70
N LEU A 157 -22.21 -11.19 15.68
CA LEU A 157 -23.07 -12.36 15.95
C LEU A 157 -23.93 -12.71 14.72
N ALA A 158 -23.86 -13.96 14.27
CA ALA A 158 -24.49 -14.45 13.04
C ALA A 158 -25.45 -15.64 13.28
N SER A 159 -25.72 -15.99 14.53
CA SER A 159 -26.65 -17.07 14.93
C SER A 159 -27.75 -16.59 15.89
N TYR A 160 -28.66 -17.47 16.29
CA TYR A 160 -29.72 -17.21 17.26
C TYR A 160 -29.52 -17.99 18.57
N PRO A 161 -28.77 -17.44 19.56
CA PRO A 161 -28.51 -18.06 20.85
C PRO A 161 -29.77 -18.55 21.58
N SER A 162 -29.63 -19.60 22.40
CA SER A 162 -30.77 -20.16 23.14
C SER A 162 -31.03 -19.49 24.49
N GLU A 163 -30.07 -18.79 25.10
CA GLU A 163 -30.25 -18.18 26.43
C GLU A 163 -31.10 -16.90 26.37
N HIS A 164 -31.83 -16.62 27.45
CA HIS A 164 -32.58 -15.37 27.61
C HIS A 164 -31.66 -14.25 28.12
N CYS A 165 -31.88 -13.02 27.67
CA CYS A 165 -31.13 -11.87 28.17
C CYS A 165 -31.52 -11.57 29.63
N SER A 166 -30.52 -11.32 30.49
CA SER A 166 -30.72 -11.09 31.94
C SER A 166 -31.55 -9.85 32.29
N PHE A 167 -31.65 -8.89 31.37
CA PHE A 167 -32.45 -7.67 31.50
C PHE A 167 -33.87 -7.78 30.91
N ASP A 168 -34.12 -8.73 30.01
CA ASP A 168 -35.42 -8.93 29.35
C ASP A 168 -35.54 -10.35 28.80
N ASN A 169 -36.47 -11.12 29.36
CA ASN A 169 -36.74 -12.51 28.98
C ASN A 169 -37.35 -12.67 27.58
N MET A 170 -37.75 -11.58 26.89
CA MET A 170 -38.18 -11.66 25.49
C MET A 170 -37.00 -11.88 24.54
N TRP A 171 -35.84 -11.29 24.82
CA TRP A 171 -34.67 -11.32 23.94
C TRP A 171 -33.76 -12.52 24.20
N ARG A 172 -32.99 -12.88 23.18
CA ARG A 172 -31.95 -13.91 23.24
C ARG A 172 -30.57 -13.26 23.30
N CYS A 173 -29.71 -13.78 24.16
CA CYS A 173 -28.34 -13.28 24.34
C CYS A 173 -27.34 -14.44 24.19
N PRO A 174 -26.14 -14.20 23.62
CA PRO A 174 -25.05 -15.17 23.64
C PRO A 174 -24.52 -15.36 25.08
N ARG A 175 -24.03 -16.56 25.37
CA ARG A 175 -23.43 -16.91 26.67
C ARG A 175 -21.96 -16.50 26.72
N SER A 176 -21.48 -16.07 27.89
CA SER A 176 -20.03 -16.01 28.19
C SER A 176 -19.45 -17.43 28.28
N ILE A 177 -18.71 -17.83 27.25
CA ILE A 177 -18.08 -19.16 27.12
C ILE A 177 -16.61 -19.16 27.60
N SER A 178 -15.90 -20.28 27.39
CA SER A 178 -14.49 -20.46 27.77
C SER A 178 -13.57 -20.31 26.55
N THR A 179 -13.16 -21.41 25.92
CA THR A 179 -12.37 -21.42 24.68
C THR A 179 -13.23 -21.12 23.44
N ILE A 180 -12.63 -20.50 22.42
CA ILE A 180 -13.22 -20.32 21.08
C ILE A 180 -12.42 -21.10 20.04
N VAL A 181 -13.08 -21.50 18.95
CA VAL A 181 -12.40 -21.92 17.72
C VAL A 181 -12.43 -20.73 16.76
N CYS A 182 -11.26 -20.22 16.40
CA CYS A 182 -11.12 -19.09 15.49
C CYS A 182 -10.64 -19.57 14.12
N VAL A 183 -11.12 -18.93 13.05
CA VAL A 183 -10.57 -19.05 11.71
C VAL A 183 -10.26 -17.64 11.24
N HIS A 184 -9.01 -17.39 10.87
CA HIS A 184 -8.52 -16.09 10.42
C HIS A 184 -7.61 -16.30 9.20
N GLU A 185 -7.29 -15.22 8.49
CA GLU A 185 -6.31 -15.26 7.41
C GLU A 185 -4.91 -15.57 7.96
N PRO A 186 -4.05 -16.32 7.24
CA PRO A 186 -2.69 -16.61 7.71
C PRO A 186 -1.91 -15.32 7.96
N ALA A 187 -1.23 -15.23 9.12
CA ALA A 187 -0.29 -14.14 9.37
C ALA A 187 0.85 -14.19 8.33
N CYS A 188 1.33 -13.02 7.89
CA CYS A 188 2.43 -13.00 6.93
C CYS A 188 3.76 -13.41 7.54
N GLU A 189 4.50 -14.24 6.82
CA GLU A 189 5.92 -14.50 7.08
C GLU A 189 6.77 -14.01 5.90
N PRO A 190 7.66 -13.02 6.10
CA PRO A 190 7.90 -12.24 7.32
C PRO A 190 6.78 -11.25 7.69
N ALA A 191 6.70 -10.89 8.96
CA ALA A 191 5.61 -10.10 9.54
C ALA A 191 5.46 -8.69 8.92
N ASP A 192 4.21 -8.24 8.83
CA ASP A 192 3.75 -6.91 8.37
C ASP A 192 4.29 -6.42 7.02
N CYS A 193 4.97 -7.28 6.25
CA CYS A 193 5.58 -6.95 4.96
C CYS A 193 6.41 -5.66 5.00
N SER A 194 7.09 -5.42 6.13
CA SER A 194 7.84 -4.19 6.45
C SER A 194 7.04 -2.87 6.35
N GLY A 195 5.71 -2.92 6.27
CA GLY A 195 4.86 -1.76 5.92
C GLY A 195 4.97 -1.33 4.46
N HIS A 196 5.48 -2.22 3.59
CA HIS A 196 5.86 -1.97 2.19
C HIS A 196 5.28 -3.02 1.23
N GLY A 197 4.22 -3.74 1.65
CA GLY A 197 3.48 -4.68 0.82
C GLY A 197 2.15 -5.09 1.45
N ASP A 198 1.28 -5.67 0.63
CA ASP A 198 0.03 -6.28 1.07
C ASP A 198 0.28 -7.75 1.48
N CYS A 199 -0.37 -8.21 2.54
CA CYS A 199 -0.33 -9.62 2.93
C CYS A 199 -1.41 -10.41 2.18
N VAL A 200 -1.02 -11.49 1.49
CA VAL A 200 -1.95 -12.38 0.77
C VAL A 200 -1.60 -13.83 1.07
N GLN A 201 -2.52 -14.56 1.70
CA GLN A 201 -2.36 -15.99 2.04
C GLN A 201 -1.08 -16.31 2.86
N GLY A 202 -0.61 -15.36 3.67
CA GLY A 202 0.62 -15.49 4.47
C GLY A 202 1.92 -15.11 3.74
N GLN A 203 1.84 -14.73 2.46
CA GLN A 203 2.97 -14.23 1.67
C GLN A 203 2.85 -12.72 1.41
N CYS A 204 3.96 -12.01 1.46
CA CYS A 204 4.03 -10.58 1.16
C CYS A 204 4.07 -10.28 -0.34
N HIS A 205 3.22 -9.36 -0.79
CA HIS A 205 3.21 -8.81 -2.14
C HIS A 205 3.60 -7.33 -2.08
N CYS A 206 4.81 -7.00 -2.52
CA CYS A 206 5.39 -5.67 -2.31
C CYS A 206 4.68 -4.57 -3.11
N ALA A 207 4.56 -3.39 -2.49
CA ALA A 207 3.83 -2.26 -3.02
C ALA A 207 4.70 -1.40 -3.95
N GLY A 208 4.34 -1.39 -5.24
CA GLY A 208 5.09 -0.67 -6.28
C GLY A 208 6.38 -1.35 -6.73
N ASP A 209 7.05 -0.79 -7.73
CA ASP A 209 8.14 -1.45 -8.46
C ASP A 209 9.49 -1.53 -7.70
N PHE A 210 9.56 -0.83 -6.55
CA PHE A 210 10.81 -0.50 -5.84
C PHE A 210 11.04 -1.31 -4.56
N TRP A 211 10.02 -1.93 -3.97
CA TRP A 211 10.18 -2.76 -2.77
C TRP A 211 10.29 -4.24 -3.14
N ARG A 212 11.29 -4.93 -2.60
CA ARG A 212 11.64 -6.33 -2.92
C ARG A 212 12.11 -7.08 -1.68
N GLY A 213 12.45 -8.36 -1.87
CA GLY A 213 12.74 -9.30 -0.79
C GLY A 213 11.46 -9.96 -0.27
N PRO A 214 11.57 -11.09 0.46
CA PRO A 214 10.39 -11.81 0.98
C PRO A 214 9.61 -10.98 2.02
N ALA A 215 10.28 -10.05 2.70
CA ALA A 215 9.69 -9.13 3.68
C ALA A 215 9.27 -7.77 3.09
N CYS A 216 9.50 -7.52 1.79
CA CYS A 216 9.44 -6.18 1.18
C CYS A 216 10.36 -5.14 1.89
N ASP A 217 11.45 -5.62 2.50
CA ASP A 217 12.45 -4.85 3.25
C ASP A 217 13.51 -4.17 2.36
N THR A 218 13.68 -4.68 1.12
CA THR A 218 14.78 -4.33 0.25
C THR A 218 14.33 -3.28 -0.78
N LEU A 219 14.76 -2.03 -0.58
CA LEU A 219 14.52 -0.93 -1.51
C LEU A 219 15.48 -1.03 -2.72
N ASP A 220 14.93 -1.33 -3.89
CA ASP A 220 15.64 -1.50 -5.17
C ASP A 220 15.10 -0.50 -6.20
N CYS A 221 15.73 0.68 -6.23
CA CYS A 221 15.49 1.73 -7.23
C CYS A 221 16.15 1.45 -8.60
N GLY A 222 16.42 0.18 -8.93
CA GLY A 222 16.99 -0.21 -10.21
C GLY A 222 18.48 0.12 -10.38
N PRO A 223 18.99 0.12 -11.63
CA PRO A 223 20.41 0.17 -11.91
C PRO A 223 21.08 1.42 -11.34
N SER A 224 22.19 1.21 -10.63
CA SER A 224 22.99 2.25 -9.98
C SER A 224 22.21 3.21 -9.09
N ASN A 225 21.10 2.75 -8.49
CA ASN A 225 20.27 3.52 -7.55
C ASN A 225 19.78 4.86 -8.15
N CYS A 226 18.78 4.80 -9.03
CA CYS A 226 18.33 5.93 -9.85
C CYS A 226 19.37 6.42 -10.89
N SER A 227 20.09 5.49 -11.53
CA SER A 227 21.01 5.76 -12.65
C SER A 227 22.13 6.78 -12.39
N LEU A 228 22.43 7.10 -11.12
CA LEU A 228 23.29 8.23 -10.71
C LEU A 228 22.76 9.63 -11.12
N HIS A 229 21.46 9.75 -11.40
CA HIS A 229 20.77 10.98 -11.84
C HIS A 229 19.51 11.27 -11.01
N GLY A 230 19.49 10.80 -9.76
CA GLY A 230 18.41 10.97 -8.82
C GLY A 230 18.73 10.40 -7.45
N THR A 231 17.81 10.59 -6.51
CA THR A 231 17.87 10.00 -5.17
C THR A 231 16.74 8.98 -4.99
N CYS A 232 17.06 7.82 -4.44
CA CYS A 232 16.09 6.78 -4.14
C CYS A 232 15.33 7.10 -2.85
N THR A 233 14.01 6.97 -2.89
CA THR A 233 13.09 7.27 -1.78
C THR A 233 12.09 6.13 -1.61
N ALA A 234 11.32 6.12 -0.51
CA ALA A 234 10.27 5.13 -0.29
C ALA A 234 9.16 5.11 -1.37
N SER A 235 9.07 6.17 -2.18
CA SER A 235 8.18 6.32 -3.34
C SER A 235 8.89 6.14 -4.70
N GLY A 236 10.09 5.58 -4.71
CA GLY A 236 10.93 5.42 -5.91
C GLY A 236 11.92 6.58 -6.13
N CYS A 237 12.32 6.77 -7.38
CA CYS A 237 13.36 7.73 -7.75
C CYS A 237 12.87 9.18 -7.86
N LEU A 238 13.49 10.07 -7.10
CA LEU A 238 13.41 11.53 -7.28
C LEU A 238 14.56 11.99 -8.18
N CYS A 239 14.26 12.24 -9.46
CA CYS A 239 15.28 12.62 -10.45
C CYS A 239 15.78 14.05 -10.30
N GLU A 240 17.06 14.24 -10.66
CA GLU A 240 17.69 15.55 -10.77
C GLU A 240 17.15 16.32 -11.99
N ALA A 241 17.32 17.64 -11.99
CA ALA A 241 16.92 18.48 -13.12
C ALA A 241 17.65 18.05 -14.41
N GLY A 242 16.91 17.91 -15.51
CA GLY A 242 17.43 17.37 -16.76
C GLY A 242 17.18 15.88 -16.99
N TRP A 243 16.65 15.15 -15.99
CA TRP A 243 16.37 13.71 -16.06
C TRP A 243 14.92 13.35 -15.68
N VAL A 244 14.46 12.21 -16.19
CA VAL A 244 13.11 11.67 -16.06
C VAL A 244 13.11 10.14 -16.23
N GLY A 245 11.95 9.49 -16.14
CA GLY A 245 11.78 8.04 -16.11
C GLY A 245 11.80 7.49 -14.68
N SER A 246 11.27 6.27 -14.48
CA SER A 246 11.10 5.66 -13.15
C SER A 246 12.41 5.37 -12.39
N ASN A 247 13.54 5.38 -13.10
CA ASN A 247 14.89 5.17 -12.58
C ASN A 247 15.87 6.27 -13.01
N CYS A 248 15.38 7.42 -13.50
CA CYS A 248 16.17 8.57 -13.97
C CYS A 248 17.16 8.27 -15.12
N SER A 249 16.94 7.25 -15.93
CA SER A 249 17.82 6.92 -17.07
C SER A 249 17.56 7.74 -18.34
N GLU A 250 16.45 8.49 -18.40
CA GLU A 250 16.04 9.27 -19.57
C GLU A 250 16.39 10.74 -19.37
N ALA A 251 17.17 11.33 -20.29
CA ALA A 251 17.42 12.78 -20.32
C ALA A 251 16.22 13.53 -20.92
N CYS A 252 16.02 14.80 -20.55
CA CYS A 252 14.89 15.58 -21.05
C CYS A 252 14.83 15.67 -22.58
N VAL A 253 13.63 15.41 -23.12
CA VAL A 253 13.32 15.56 -24.54
C VAL A 253 13.55 17.00 -24.97
N SER A 254 14.19 17.19 -26.13
CA SER A 254 14.57 18.50 -26.65
C SER A 254 13.39 19.49 -26.68
N GLY A 255 13.56 20.65 -26.04
CA GLY A 255 12.50 21.64 -25.85
C GLY A 255 11.86 21.64 -24.46
N PHE A 256 12.27 20.73 -23.57
CA PHE A 256 11.88 20.68 -22.16
C PHE A 256 13.10 20.69 -21.22
N TYR A 257 12.91 21.19 -20.00
CA TYR A 257 13.96 21.32 -18.98
C TYR A 257 13.44 21.26 -17.53
N GLY A 258 14.38 21.21 -16.59
CA GLY A 258 14.13 21.29 -15.14
C GLY A 258 13.73 19.96 -14.51
N ASN A 259 13.22 20.02 -13.27
CA ASN A 259 12.77 18.83 -12.53
C ASN A 259 11.66 18.10 -13.30
N ALA A 260 11.85 16.79 -13.50
CA ALA A 260 10.96 15.92 -14.29
C ALA A 260 10.62 16.48 -15.69
N CYS A 261 11.50 17.29 -16.28
CA CYS A 261 11.33 17.94 -17.59
C CYS A 261 10.02 18.76 -17.72
N SER A 262 9.52 19.28 -16.60
CA SER A 262 8.20 19.90 -16.50
C SER A 262 8.08 21.29 -17.16
N GLN A 263 9.21 21.93 -17.50
CA GLN A 263 9.23 23.29 -18.03
C GLN A 263 9.54 23.30 -19.54
N LYS A 264 8.79 24.08 -20.31
CA LYS A 264 9.01 24.21 -21.77
C LYS A 264 10.00 25.33 -22.07
N CYS A 265 11.00 25.04 -22.89
CA CYS A 265 12.01 26.01 -23.34
C CYS A 265 11.40 27.11 -24.23
N GLN A 266 11.93 28.33 -24.11
CA GLN A 266 11.43 29.53 -24.81
C GLN A 266 12.31 29.95 -25.99
N CYS A 267 13.28 29.12 -26.38
CA CYS A 267 14.25 29.42 -27.43
C CYS A 267 13.57 29.57 -28.81
N GLN A 268 13.86 30.67 -29.49
CA GLN A 268 13.35 31.05 -30.79
C GLN A 268 14.37 30.71 -31.89
N ASN A 269 13.98 30.89 -33.16
CA ASN A 269 14.87 30.80 -34.32
C ASN A 269 15.71 29.51 -34.44
N GLY A 270 15.25 28.40 -33.84
CA GLY A 270 15.94 27.11 -33.83
C GLY A 270 16.99 26.93 -32.72
N GLY A 271 17.00 27.77 -31.69
CA GLY A 271 17.83 27.58 -30.50
C GLY A 271 17.46 26.33 -29.69
N THR A 272 18.47 25.66 -29.15
CA THR A 272 18.31 24.55 -28.21
C THR A 272 18.48 25.05 -26.78
N CYS A 273 17.90 24.36 -25.81
CA CYS A 273 18.03 24.69 -24.39
C CYS A 273 18.89 23.66 -23.64
N ASP A 274 19.55 24.14 -22.59
CA ASP A 274 20.08 23.31 -21.50
C ASP A 274 18.93 22.57 -20.79
N PRO A 275 18.97 21.23 -20.62
CA PRO A 275 17.88 20.46 -20.02
C PRO A 275 17.79 20.62 -18.49
N VAL A 276 18.82 21.12 -17.82
CA VAL A 276 18.85 21.36 -16.37
C VAL A 276 18.22 22.72 -16.05
N ASN A 277 18.65 23.78 -16.75
CA ASN A 277 18.33 25.18 -16.39
C ASN A 277 17.59 25.98 -17.47
N GLY A 278 17.40 25.43 -18.68
CA GLY A 278 16.60 26.05 -19.75
C GLY A 278 17.32 27.12 -20.57
N ALA A 279 18.57 27.46 -20.27
CA ALA A 279 19.31 28.50 -20.98
C ALA A 279 19.50 28.16 -22.47
N CYS A 280 19.24 29.13 -23.35
CA CYS A 280 19.27 28.92 -24.80
C CYS A 280 20.69 29.03 -25.37
N SER A 281 21.07 28.03 -26.18
CA SER A 281 22.20 28.08 -27.10
C SER A 281 21.73 28.46 -28.50
N CYS A 282 22.14 29.62 -28.99
CA CYS A 282 21.61 30.17 -30.23
C CYS A 282 22.38 29.71 -31.48
N PRO A 283 21.66 29.35 -32.57
CA PRO A 283 22.27 28.90 -33.80
C PRO A 283 22.98 30.06 -34.51
N ALA A 284 23.76 29.73 -35.54
CA ALA A 284 24.51 30.72 -36.28
C ALA A 284 23.59 31.80 -36.89
N GLY A 285 23.90 33.06 -36.60
CA GLY A 285 23.09 34.21 -37.01
C GLY A 285 22.21 34.81 -35.93
N TYR A 286 22.13 34.22 -34.73
CA TYR A 286 21.25 34.67 -33.65
C TYR A 286 21.93 34.79 -32.28
N TYR A 287 21.43 35.69 -31.44
CA TYR A 287 21.80 35.89 -30.04
C TYR A 287 20.61 36.38 -29.20
N GLY A 288 20.85 36.56 -27.90
CA GLY A 288 19.86 36.97 -26.91
C GLY A 288 19.50 35.81 -25.97
N THR A 289 18.77 36.11 -24.89
CA THR A 289 18.38 35.14 -23.86
C THR A 289 17.49 34.01 -24.36
N SER A 290 16.72 34.29 -25.42
CA SER A 290 15.78 33.38 -26.08
C SER A 290 16.12 33.23 -27.58
N CYS A 291 17.31 33.64 -28.02
CA CYS A 291 17.69 33.70 -29.44
C CYS A 291 16.78 34.59 -30.30
N GLU A 292 16.22 35.63 -29.68
CA GLU A 292 15.21 36.55 -30.21
C GLU A 292 15.78 37.65 -31.12
N HIS A 293 17.12 37.74 -31.26
CA HIS A 293 17.80 38.78 -32.06
C HIS A 293 18.72 38.17 -33.12
N ALA A 294 18.68 38.69 -34.34
CA ALA A 294 19.68 38.38 -35.37
C ALA A 294 21.00 39.11 -35.08
N CYS A 295 22.15 38.59 -35.54
CA CYS A 295 23.46 39.17 -35.20
C CYS A 295 23.58 40.66 -35.57
N PRO A 296 24.16 41.49 -34.68
CA PRO A 296 24.45 42.89 -35.00
C PRO A 296 25.58 42.98 -36.03
N MET A 297 25.63 44.07 -36.78
CA MET A 297 26.65 44.29 -37.81
C MET A 297 28.07 44.16 -37.24
N GLY A 298 28.93 43.43 -37.95
CA GLY A 298 30.29 43.12 -37.52
C GLY A 298 30.41 41.84 -36.68
N ARG A 299 29.31 41.14 -36.39
CA ARG A 299 29.33 39.84 -35.67
C ARG A 299 28.62 38.73 -36.45
N TYR A 300 29.05 37.49 -36.23
CA TYR A 300 28.47 36.29 -36.84
C TYR A 300 28.63 35.05 -35.97
N GLY A 301 28.06 33.93 -36.44
CA GLY A 301 28.21 32.61 -35.82
C GLY A 301 27.23 32.37 -34.66
N PRO A 302 27.35 31.23 -33.95
CA PRO A 302 26.47 30.90 -32.84
C PRO A 302 26.64 31.90 -31.69
N ASN A 303 25.51 32.29 -31.08
CA ASN A 303 25.43 33.37 -30.09
C ASN A 303 26.07 34.71 -30.54
N CYS A 304 26.32 34.90 -31.85
CA CYS A 304 27.01 36.05 -32.44
C CYS A 304 28.37 36.41 -31.80
N GLN A 305 29.09 35.41 -31.27
CA GLN A 305 30.33 35.63 -30.52
C GLN A 305 31.53 35.98 -31.41
N GLN A 306 31.48 35.64 -32.70
CA GLN A 306 32.59 35.83 -33.65
C GLN A 306 32.52 37.21 -34.33
N LEU A 307 33.67 37.79 -34.67
CA LEU A 307 33.80 39.10 -35.32
C LEU A 307 34.08 38.94 -36.82
N CYS A 308 33.36 39.68 -37.67
CA CYS A 308 33.54 39.66 -39.12
C CYS A 308 34.98 40.03 -39.54
N ALA A 309 35.64 39.16 -40.30
CA ALA A 309 37.02 39.36 -40.79
C ALA A 309 37.07 40.10 -42.16
N CYS A 310 36.21 41.10 -42.33
CA CYS A 310 36.07 41.85 -43.58
C CYS A 310 36.83 43.19 -43.53
N GLU A 311 36.96 43.85 -44.67
CA GLU A 311 37.42 45.24 -44.71
C GLU A 311 36.48 46.12 -43.83
N HIS A 312 37.07 46.98 -43.00
CA HIS A 312 36.38 47.73 -41.93
C HIS A 312 35.55 46.89 -40.92
N SER A 313 35.80 45.58 -40.85
CA SER A 313 35.12 44.62 -39.96
C SER A 313 33.60 44.50 -40.17
N CYS A 314 33.04 44.99 -41.28
CA CYS A 314 31.62 44.87 -41.60
C CYS A 314 31.31 45.34 -43.04
N PRO A 315 30.17 44.95 -43.62
CA PRO A 315 29.25 43.92 -43.14
C PRO A 315 29.71 42.51 -43.54
N CYS A 316 29.17 41.48 -42.87
CA CYS A 316 29.36 40.08 -43.27
C CYS A 316 28.09 39.26 -43.02
N ASN A 317 28.00 38.08 -43.64
CA ASN A 317 26.88 37.18 -43.45
C ASN A 317 26.79 36.75 -41.97
N PRO A 318 25.65 36.93 -41.28
CA PRO A 318 25.55 36.71 -39.84
C PRO A 318 25.66 35.22 -39.44
N GLN A 319 25.44 34.29 -40.36
CA GLN A 319 25.61 32.86 -40.10
C GLN A 319 27.05 32.40 -40.37
N THR A 320 27.61 32.77 -41.54
CA THR A 320 28.85 32.17 -42.07
C THR A 320 30.09 33.06 -41.98
N GLY A 321 29.96 34.34 -41.63
CA GLY A 321 31.07 35.29 -41.61
C GLY A 321 31.53 35.77 -42.99
N SER A 322 30.92 35.30 -44.08
CA SER A 322 31.32 35.65 -45.45
C SER A 322 31.14 37.14 -45.74
N CYS A 323 32.19 37.77 -46.28
CA CYS A 323 32.17 39.16 -46.75
C CYS A 323 31.54 39.32 -48.15
N ASN A 324 31.34 38.22 -48.89
CA ASN A 324 30.73 38.26 -50.22
C ASN A 324 29.20 38.26 -50.10
N ILE A 325 28.63 39.44 -49.87
CA ILE A 325 27.18 39.65 -49.71
C ILE A 325 26.69 40.86 -50.51
N THR A 326 25.57 40.68 -51.21
CA THR A 326 24.84 41.75 -51.90
C THR A 326 23.64 42.18 -51.07
N TYR A 327 23.71 43.37 -50.47
CA TYR A 327 22.53 44.03 -49.90
C TYR A 327 21.66 44.67 -50.98
N GLU A 328 20.38 44.87 -50.66
CA GLU A 328 19.48 45.69 -51.45
C GLU A 328 19.95 47.16 -51.46
N LEU A 329 19.93 47.78 -52.64
CA LEU A 329 20.64 49.04 -52.92
C LEU A 329 20.29 50.22 -51.99
N ALA A 330 19.10 50.22 -51.39
CA ALA A 330 18.66 51.23 -50.44
C ALA A 330 19.49 51.25 -49.13
N ILE A 331 20.09 50.12 -48.74
CA ILE A 331 20.84 50.00 -47.48
C ILE A 331 22.30 50.48 -47.65
N GLN A 332 22.86 50.31 -48.86
CA GLN A 332 24.27 50.60 -49.14
C GLN A 332 24.63 52.09 -48.96
N ASP A 333 23.73 53.01 -49.31
CA ASP A 333 23.94 54.46 -49.14
C ASP A 333 23.97 54.89 -47.66
N GLN A 334 23.21 54.23 -46.78
CA GLN A 334 23.27 54.50 -45.34
C GLN A 334 24.51 53.86 -44.70
N LEU A 335 24.87 52.63 -45.08
CA LEU A 335 26.10 51.97 -44.63
C LEU A 335 27.35 52.81 -44.95
N ASN A 336 27.46 53.29 -46.19
CA ASN A 336 28.59 54.11 -46.65
C ASN A 336 28.72 55.47 -45.92
N LYS A 337 27.65 55.95 -45.26
CA LYS A 337 27.65 57.20 -44.47
C LYS A 337 27.94 56.97 -42.99
N ALA A 338 27.78 55.75 -42.49
CA ALA A 338 27.86 55.40 -41.07
C ALA A 338 29.18 54.67 -40.71
N TRP A 339 30.33 55.32 -40.93
CA TRP A 339 31.65 54.72 -40.71
C TRP A 339 32.02 54.55 -39.22
N ARG A 340 31.42 53.54 -38.56
CA ARG A 340 31.85 52.89 -37.29
C ARG A 340 30.96 51.69 -36.97
N CYS A 341 31.41 50.48 -37.35
CA CYS A 341 30.83 49.25 -36.80
C CYS A 341 31.33 49.01 -35.36
N LEU A 342 30.75 49.75 -34.42
CA LEU A 342 31.04 49.67 -32.98
C LEU A 342 29.86 49.06 -32.23
N ALA A 343 29.85 47.72 -32.15
CA ALA A 343 29.04 46.97 -31.19
C ALA A 343 29.91 46.55 -29.98
N SER A 344 30.26 47.53 -29.16
CA SER A 344 30.65 47.29 -27.76
C SER A 344 29.47 47.66 -26.86
N PRO A 345 28.97 46.75 -26.01
CA PRO A 345 28.23 47.18 -24.83
C PRO A 345 29.15 47.93 -23.86
N ASP A 346 28.55 48.46 -22.80
CA ASP A 346 29.21 48.98 -21.60
C ASP A 346 30.16 50.18 -21.74
N LYS A 347 29.58 51.39 -21.85
CA LYS A 347 29.77 52.49 -20.86
C LYS A 347 28.98 53.75 -21.20
N GLU A 348 27.77 53.90 -20.64
CA GLU A 348 27.13 55.22 -20.54
C GLU A 348 26.17 55.33 -19.33
N LYS A 349 26.71 55.25 -18.11
CA LYS A 349 26.02 55.66 -16.87
C LYS A 349 26.97 56.34 -15.88
N SER A 350 27.25 57.61 -16.14
CA SER A 350 27.79 58.59 -15.18
C SER A 350 27.50 60.01 -15.74
N ASN A 351 27.02 60.99 -14.98
CA ASN A 351 26.71 61.03 -13.55
C ASN A 351 25.72 62.16 -13.22
N GLU A 352 24.63 61.89 -12.48
CA GLU A 352 23.97 62.90 -11.63
C GLU A 352 23.76 62.36 -10.20
N LYS A 353 24.61 62.87 -9.32
CA LYS A 353 24.62 62.84 -7.84
C LYS A 353 23.48 62.13 -7.09
N PHE A 354 23.90 61.15 -6.27
CA PHE A 354 23.65 61.22 -4.82
C PHE A 354 24.97 60.92 -4.06
N SER A 355 25.03 61.17 -2.75
CA SER A 355 26.31 61.37 -2.03
C SER A 355 26.53 60.46 -0.82
N LEU A 356 27.81 60.12 -0.55
CA LEU A 356 28.38 59.51 0.68
C LEU A 356 28.01 58.02 0.92
N SER A 357 28.86 57.15 1.51
CA SER A 357 30.23 57.27 2.10
C SER A 357 30.97 55.91 2.16
N GLU A 358 32.32 55.93 2.10
CA GLU A 358 33.34 55.03 2.72
C GLU A 358 33.08 53.49 2.85
N SER A 359 33.96 52.54 2.47
CA SER A 359 35.38 52.41 2.88
C SER A 359 36.14 51.18 2.28
N SER A 360 37.47 51.33 2.10
CA SER A 360 38.60 50.35 2.20
C SER A 360 38.64 48.91 1.59
N SER A 361 39.73 48.66 0.82
CA SER A 361 40.49 47.38 0.64
C SER A 361 39.84 46.20 -0.14
N ALA A 362 40.56 45.24 -0.73
CA ALA A 362 42.01 44.92 -0.75
C ALA A 362 42.53 44.42 -2.14
N ARG A 363 43.72 43.77 -2.21
CA ARG A 363 44.43 43.36 -3.45
C ARG A 363 44.40 41.83 -3.66
N GLY A 364 44.45 41.34 -4.91
CA GLY A 364 44.67 39.89 -5.19
C GLY A 364 44.83 39.50 -6.68
N THR A 365 46.02 39.04 -7.05
CA THR A 365 46.41 38.32 -8.30
C THR A 365 46.07 36.81 -8.21
N ALA A 366 46.12 35.94 -9.25
CA ALA A 366 46.07 35.98 -10.74
C ALA A 366 46.24 34.49 -11.25
N ALA A 367 46.20 34.24 -12.58
CA ALA A 367 46.57 32.95 -13.26
C ALA A 367 45.62 31.75 -12.97
N LEU A 368 45.55 30.61 -13.69
CA LEU A 368 46.00 30.04 -15.01
C LEU A 368 44.99 28.87 -15.30
N SER A 369 44.71 28.24 -16.47
CA SER A 369 45.53 27.66 -17.57
C SER A 369 44.58 27.11 -18.70
N GLN A 370 44.85 27.31 -20.00
CA GLN A 370 45.29 26.33 -21.04
C GLN A 370 44.24 25.42 -21.75
N LEU A 371 44.62 24.85 -22.92
CA LEU A 371 43.75 24.34 -24.02
C LEU A 371 44.32 23.09 -24.75
N GLY A 372 43.49 22.40 -25.53
CA GLY A 372 43.85 21.46 -26.62
C GLY A 372 43.47 19.97 -26.38
N ASN A 373 43.31 19.06 -27.35
CA ASN A 373 43.26 19.03 -28.84
C ASN A 373 42.45 17.76 -29.26
N GLU A 374 42.04 17.43 -30.49
CA GLU A 374 42.13 17.95 -31.88
C GLU A 374 40.77 17.66 -32.59
N TRP A 375 40.59 18.03 -33.87
CA TRP A 375 39.45 17.61 -34.72
C TRP A 375 39.99 17.13 -36.08
N ARG A 376 39.51 15.99 -36.64
CA ARG A 376 39.99 15.53 -37.95
C ARG A 376 39.00 14.73 -38.84
N ARG A 377 38.39 15.47 -39.77
CA ARG A 377 37.98 15.09 -41.15
C ARG A 377 36.77 14.15 -41.37
N GLN A 378 36.31 14.19 -42.62
CA GLN A 378 35.12 13.56 -43.22
C GLN A 378 35.53 12.73 -44.45
N GLN A 379 34.53 12.32 -45.27
CA GLN A 379 34.61 11.82 -46.67
C GLN A 379 34.93 10.32 -46.85
N ASP A 380 34.32 9.57 -47.80
CA ASP A 380 33.27 9.95 -48.78
C ASP A 380 32.44 8.77 -49.37
N LEU A 381 31.21 9.11 -49.80
CA LEU A 381 30.44 8.67 -51.00
C LEU A 381 29.84 7.25 -51.26
N THR A 382 28.67 7.32 -51.95
CA THR A 382 28.04 6.45 -52.97
C THR A 382 27.10 5.26 -52.64
N GLU A 383 26.08 5.12 -53.50
CA GLU A 383 24.93 4.18 -53.50
C GLU A 383 25.08 3.13 -54.66
N PRO A 384 24.02 2.47 -55.21
CA PRO A 384 22.80 1.86 -54.67
C PRO A 384 22.61 0.39 -55.14
N GLN A 385 21.55 -0.32 -54.71
CA GLN A 385 20.96 -1.47 -55.45
C GLN A 385 19.42 -1.60 -55.25
N ILE A 386 18.78 -2.40 -56.10
CA ILE A 386 17.32 -2.47 -56.33
C ILE A 386 16.76 -3.85 -55.94
N GLY A 387 15.54 -3.94 -55.40
CA GLY A 387 14.85 -5.23 -55.14
C GLY A 387 13.33 -5.13 -54.99
N LEU A 388 12.58 -5.94 -55.74
CA LEU A 388 11.10 -6.00 -55.78
C LEU A 388 10.52 -7.02 -54.78
N THR A 389 9.30 -6.77 -54.28
CA THR A 389 8.34 -7.83 -53.87
C THR A 389 6.88 -7.39 -54.03
N THR A 390 5.96 -8.35 -54.12
CA THR A 390 4.55 -8.21 -54.54
C THR A 390 3.53 -8.25 -53.37
N PRO A 391 2.23 -7.91 -53.58
CA PRO A 391 1.25 -7.63 -52.50
C PRO A 391 0.24 -8.76 -52.19
N GLN A 392 -0.77 -8.44 -51.35
CA GLN A 392 -1.96 -9.22 -50.90
C GLN A 392 -1.78 -10.09 -49.65
N PRO A 393 -2.87 -10.49 -48.93
CA PRO A 393 -4.30 -10.18 -49.08
C PRO A 393 -4.96 -9.52 -47.84
N ALA A 394 -6.29 -9.35 -47.87
CA ALA A 394 -7.09 -8.80 -46.77
C ALA A 394 -7.74 -9.89 -45.87
N GLN A 395 -8.12 -9.49 -44.66
CA GLN A 395 -8.99 -10.22 -43.72
C GLN A 395 -10.11 -9.25 -43.29
N SER A 396 -11.36 -9.43 -43.72
CA SER A 396 -12.38 -10.36 -43.19
C SER A 396 -13.00 -9.87 -41.87
N SER A 397 -14.05 -9.06 -41.99
CA SER A 397 -14.90 -8.60 -40.89
C SER A 397 -15.83 -9.70 -40.37
N GLN A 398 -16.02 -9.77 -39.05
CA GLN A 398 -17.21 -10.38 -38.43
C GLN A 398 -17.79 -9.47 -37.35
N HIS A 399 -19.09 -9.64 -37.07
CA HIS A 399 -19.90 -8.68 -36.34
C HIS A 399 -19.74 -8.79 -34.82
N GLN A 400 -19.60 -7.65 -34.14
CA GLN A 400 -20.06 -7.50 -32.77
C GLN A 400 -21.55 -7.11 -32.78
N ALA A 401 -22.36 -7.78 -31.96
CA ALA A 401 -23.74 -7.38 -31.71
C ALA A 401 -23.78 -6.40 -30.53
N ALA A 402 -24.51 -5.30 -30.67
CA ALA A 402 -24.66 -4.28 -29.63
C ALA A 402 -26.07 -4.30 -29.04
N LEU A 403 -26.17 -3.96 -27.75
CA LEU A 403 -27.13 -3.05 -27.09
C LEU A 403 -27.47 -3.51 -25.65
N PRO A 404 -27.87 -2.62 -24.73
CA PRO A 404 -27.73 -1.15 -24.74
C PRO A 404 -26.92 -0.61 -23.54
N GLN A 405 -26.58 0.68 -23.57
CA GLN A 405 -25.98 1.39 -22.43
C GLN A 405 -27.05 1.90 -21.44
N LEU A 406 -26.63 2.15 -20.20
CA LEU A 406 -27.33 3.01 -19.25
C LEU A 406 -26.34 4.06 -18.71
N HIS A 407 -26.78 5.32 -18.63
CA HIS A 407 -25.87 6.46 -18.42
C HIS A 407 -25.27 6.53 -17.01
N ARG A 408 -24.01 6.97 -16.95
CA ARG A 408 -23.43 7.68 -15.79
C ARG A 408 -22.81 9.00 -16.26
N VAL A 409 -23.19 10.09 -15.60
CA VAL A 409 -22.60 11.44 -15.70
C VAL A 409 -22.53 11.98 -14.26
N PRO A 410 -21.46 12.67 -13.83
CA PRO A 410 -21.07 12.72 -12.42
C PRO A 410 -21.57 13.96 -11.66
N ALA A 411 -21.42 13.91 -10.34
CA ALA A 411 -21.40 15.07 -9.45
C ALA A 411 -20.35 14.85 -8.34
N ALA A 412 -19.85 15.94 -7.75
CA ALA A 412 -18.85 15.95 -6.68
C ALA A 412 -19.22 16.99 -5.60
N LEU A 413 -18.38 17.10 -4.56
CA LEU A 413 -18.32 18.16 -3.53
C LEU A 413 -19.25 18.04 -2.30
N SER A 414 -18.75 18.60 -1.19
CA SER A 414 -19.36 18.88 0.12
C SER A 414 -19.91 17.67 0.91
N ALA A 415 -19.51 17.38 2.15
CA ALA A 415 -18.96 18.20 3.26
C ALA A 415 -19.92 19.30 3.78
N SER A 416 -20.80 18.91 4.71
CA SER A 416 -21.33 19.72 5.85
C SER A 416 -22.40 18.91 6.60
N CYS A 417 -22.11 18.43 7.81
CA CYS A 417 -23.14 17.86 8.71
C CYS A 417 -23.59 18.94 9.69
N CYS A 418 -24.90 19.20 9.76
CA CYS A 418 -25.43 20.32 10.54
C CYS A 418 -25.28 20.15 12.06
N TRP A 419 -25.02 21.28 12.73
CA TRP A 419 -25.25 21.45 14.16
C TRP A 419 -26.75 21.43 14.52
N ASN A 420 -27.00 21.28 15.83
CA ASN A 420 -28.24 21.56 16.55
C ASN A 420 -29.48 20.69 16.22
N CYS A 421 -29.79 19.78 17.15
CA CYS A 421 -31.01 19.97 17.94
C CYS A 421 -30.89 19.29 19.31
N LEU A 422 -30.56 20.06 20.35
CA LEU A 422 -30.41 19.56 21.73
C LEU A 422 -31.36 20.30 22.66
N SER A 423 -32.52 19.71 22.95
CA SER A 423 -33.44 20.13 24.02
C SER A 423 -34.58 19.13 24.26
N ILE A 424 -34.45 18.31 25.31
CA ILE A 424 -35.50 18.01 26.29
C ILE A 424 -34.76 17.59 27.57
N MET A 425 -35.19 18.12 28.71
CA MET A 425 -34.54 17.90 30.02
C MET A 425 -35.09 16.65 30.72
N GLY A 426 -34.31 16.01 31.60
CA GLY A 426 -34.75 14.82 32.33
C GLY A 426 -33.84 14.39 33.48
N VAL A 427 -33.47 15.31 34.38
CA VAL A 427 -32.54 15.01 35.49
C VAL A 427 -33.15 14.03 36.51
N ALA A 428 -32.64 12.81 36.56
CA ALA A 428 -32.76 11.88 37.70
C ALA A 428 -31.60 10.86 37.71
N ALA A 429 -31.25 10.36 38.90
CA ALA A 429 -30.45 9.15 39.12
C ALA A 429 -28.98 9.09 38.60
N MET A 430 -28.18 10.14 38.82
CA MET A 430 -26.76 9.96 39.21
C MET A 430 -26.59 10.47 40.64
N ARG A 431 -26.50 9.57 41.63
CA ARG A 431 -26.41 9.97 43.05
C ARG A 431 -25.68 8.99 43.98
N GLU A 432 -24.67 8.28 43.48
CA GLU A 432 -23.61 7.71 44.31
C GLU A 432 -22.23 8.13 43.74
N LEU A 433 -21.14 7.79 44.43
CA LEU A 433 -19.78 8.35 44.25
C LEU A 433 -19.69 9.86 44.59
N GLY A 434 -19.97 10.19 45.86
CA GLY A 434 -19.82 11.55 46.39
C GLY A 434 -18.36 11.96 46.60
N LEU A 435 -17.82 12.77 45.70
CA LEU A 435 -16.61 13.57 45.92
C LEU A 435 -16.92 15.04 45.61
N CYS A 436 -16.75 15.92 46.59
CA CYS A 436 -17.11 17.35 46.48
C CYS A 436 -16.10 18.23 47.22
N SER A 437 -15.03 18.63 46.53
CA SER A 437 -14.15 19.74 46.94
C SER A 437 -13.07 20.06 45.91
N LEU A 438 -13.38 20.95 44.96
CA LEU A 438 -12.57 22.13 44.58
C LEU A 438 -13.30 22.93 43.49
N PHE A 439 -13.12 24.25 43.47
CA PHE A 439 -13.90 25.18 42.64
C PHE A 439 -12.99 26.26 42.05
N GLN A 440 -13.35 26.76 40.85
CA GLN A 440 -12.89 27.99 40.19
C GLN A 440 -11.48 28.10 39.54
N ALA A 441 -11.51 28.77 38.37
CA ALA A 441 -10.52 29.73 37.82
C ALA A 441 -9.44 29.32 36.77
N ALA A 442 -9.88 29.05 35.54
CA ALA A 442 -9.32 29.53 34.24
C ALA A 442 -10.31 29.11 33.13
N GLN A 443 -10.84 29.89 32.18
CA GLN A 443 -10.35 30.94 31.27
C GLN A 443 -9.42 30.47 30.13
N HIS A 444 -9.94 30.62 28.91
CA HIS A 444 -9.39 30.35 27.56
C HIS A 444 -9.24 28.87 27.09
N PRO A 445 -9.76 28.49 25.90
CA PRO A 445 -9.86 27.09 25.46
C PRO A 445 -8.84 26.66 24.39
N GLU A 446 -7.55 26.97 24.55
CA GLU A 446 -6.49 26.51 23.65
C GLU A 446 -5.35 25.83 24.42
N HIS A 447 -5.53 24.54 24.75
CA HIS A 447 -4.49 23.51 24.96
C HIS A 447 -5.15 22.20 25.44
N LEU A 448 -5.83 21.48 24.54
CA LEU A 448 -6.55 20.23 24.87
C LEU A 448 -6.29 19.09 23.85
N SER A 449 -5.08 19.08 23.27
CA SER A 449 -4.62 18.12 22.25
C SER A 449 -3.39 17.30 22.67
N TRP A 450 -2.99 17.35 23.95
CA TRP A 450 -1.77 16.71 24.47
C TRP A 450 -1.96 16.12 25.88
N LYS A 451 -3.19 15.67 26.17
CA LYS A 451 -3.54 15.03 27.45
C LYS A 451 -4.64 13.96 27.37
N LEU A 452 -5.02 13.55 26.16
CA LEU A 452 -5.90 12.39 25.95
C LEU A 452 -5.08 11.12 25.70
N ASP A 453 -3.94 11.24 25.02
CA ASP A 453 -3.10 10.12 24.56
C ASP A 453 -2.50 9.34 25.74
N VAL A 454 -2.02 10.06 26.77
CA VAL A 454 -1.46 9.48 28.01
C VAL A 454 -2.52 8.73 28.85
N LEU A 455 -3.81 8.89 28.53
CA LEU A 455 -4.92 8.19 29.20
C LEU A 455 -5.48 7.01 28.40
N LEU A 456 -5.07 6.83 27.12
CA LEU A 456 -5.41 5.65 26.33
C LEU A 456 -4.41 4.50 26.54
N GLU A 457 -3.11 4.79 26.62
CA GLU A 457 -2.08 3.75 26.79
C GLU A 457 -2.22 2.95 28.10
N HIS A 458 -2.76 3.56 29.17
CA HIS A 458 -2.98 2.87 30.45
C HIS A 458 -4.21 1.95 30.48
N ILE A 459 -5.03 1.90 29.42
CA ILE A 459 -6.20 1.01 29.33
C ILE A 459 -5.91 -0.22 28.44
N LEU A 460 -4.99 -0.10 27.47
CA LEU A 460 -4.57 -1.23 26.61
C LEU A 460 -3.63 -2.23 27.32
N ALA A 461 -3.11 -1.90 28.49
CA ALA A 461 -2.14 -2.72 29.23
C ALA A 461 -2.75 -3.76 30.20
N GLN A 462 -4.06 -4.05 30.13
CA GLN A 462 -4.74 -5.02 31.01
C GLN A 462 -5.61 -6.07 30.29
N CYS A 463 -5.41 -6.25 28.97
CA CYS A 463 -6.05 -7.31 28.18
C CYS A 463 -5.03 -8.15 27.39
N ILE A 464 -4.14 -8.83 28.11
CA ILE A 464 -3.27 -9.93 27.63
C ILE A 464 -3.26 -11.03 28.70
#